data_AF-A0A261DCZ3-F1
#
_entry.id   AF-A0A261DCZ3-F1
#
_cell.length_a   1.000
_cell.length_b   1.000
_cell.length_c   1.000
_cell.angle_alpha   90.00
_cell.angle_beta   90.00
_cell.angle_gamma   90.00
#
_symmetry.space_group_name_H-M   'P 1'
#
loop_
_entity.id
_entity.type
_entity.pdbx_description
1 polymer ?
#
loop_
_entity_poly.entity_id
_entity_poly.type
_entity_poly.pdbx_seq_one_letter_code
_entity_poly.pdbx_strand_id
1 'polypeptide(L)'
;MKMKFRYILLLIVCCMGLSSCSTSSKTSVYKKLSQEDPKNTHYKGHYKIGKKYTIKGKTYQPKEDVNCDQIGMASWYGFKDNTHGKKTANGDIYNKHMLSAAHRSLPLPSLVKVTNLSNNKSLIVMVNDRGPFKKNRIIDVSEKSAEILGFKKRGITKVRVQYMPKDTKEFLHNIALRPKENCIAQRKVANPKCSVNCHIKLVNLKHKLTVNP
;
A
#
# COMPACT_ATOMS: atom_id res chain seq x y z
N MET A 1 19.51 -7.97 -66.30
CA MET A 1 19.34 -6.96 -65.22
C MET A 1 17.96 -7.08 -64.52
N LYS A 2 17.58 -8.25 -63.98
CA LYS A 2 16.23 -8.48 -63.39
C LYS A 2 16.20 -9.36 -62.12
N MET A 3 17.34 -9.58 -61.46
CA MET A 3 17.49 -10.59 -60.39
C MET A 3 17.85 -10.02 -59.01
N LYS A 4 17.96 -8.69 -58.84
CA LYS A 4 18.36 -8.07 -57.55
C LYS A 4 17.23 -7.31 -56.84
N PHE A 5 16.08 -7.09 -57.48
CA PHE A 5 15.02 -6.25 -56.93
C PHE A 5 14.00 -7.01 -56.04
N ARG A 6 13.87 -8.33 -56.20
CA ARG A 6 12.93 -9.17 -55.41
C ARG A 6 13.38 -9.45 -53.98
N TYR A 7 14.69 -9.34 -53.69
CA TYR A 7 15.22 -9.61 -52.35
C TYR A 7 15.19 -8.38 -51.42
N ILE A 8 15.17 -7.16 -51.99
CA ILE A 8 15.08 -5.92 -51.20
C ILE A 8 13.64 -5.70 -50.68
N LEU A 9 12.62 -6.11 -51.44
CA LEU A 9 11.22 -6.02 -51.00
C LEU A 9 10.88 -7.05 -49.90
N LEU A 10 11.65 -8.13 -49.79
CA LEU A 10 11.44 -9.19 -48.78
C LEU A 10 12.09 -8.88 -47.42
N LEU A 11 13.01 -7.92 -47.35
CA LEU A 11 13.68 -7.52 -46.10
C LEU A 11 12.94 -6.41 -45.33
N ILE A 12 12.07 -5.64 -45.99
CA ILE A 12 11.32 -4.54 -45.36
C ILE A 12 10.02 -5.04 -44.70
N VAL A 13 9.45 -6.17 -45.16
CA VAL A 13 8.19 -6.72 -44.61
C VAL A 13 8.40 -7.50 -43.30
N CYS A 14 9.64 -7.85 -42.94
CA CYS A 14 9.91 -8.64 -41.72
C CYS A 14 9.99 -7.80 -40.43
N CYS A 15 10.06 -6.47 -40.51
CA CYS A 15 10.22 -5.61 -39.32
C CYS A 15 8.92 -5.00 -38.76
N MET A 16 7.74 -5.25 -39.37
CA MET A 16 6.47 -4.67 -38.89
C MET A 16 5.62 -5.63 -38.03
N GLY A 17 6.12 -6.82 -37.72
CA GLY A 17 5.28 -7.92 -37.22
C GLY A 17 5.13 -8.07 -35.70
N LEU A 18 5.90 -7.40 -34.84
CA LEU A 18 5.89 -7.75 -33.40
C LEU A 18 6.02 -6.54 -32.46
N SER A 19 5.13 -5.57 -32.59
CA SER A 19 4.78 -4.68 -31.46
C SER A 19 3.50 -5.18 -30.80
N SER A 20 3.50 -6.44 -30.34
CA SER A 20 2.44 -6.95 -29.47
C SER A 20 2.65 -6.38 -28.07
N CYS A 21 2.03 -5.22 -27.84
CA CYS A 21 2.09 -4.52 -26.57
C CYS A 21 1.53 -5.42 -25.44
N SER A 22 2.30 -5.60 -24.36
CA SER A 22 2.07 -6.55 -23.24
C SER A 22 0.82 -6.28 -22.37
N THR A 23 -0.15 -5.51 -22.88
CA THR A 23 -1.33 -4.98 -22.17
C THR A 23 -2.25 -6.07 -21.60
N SER A 24 -2.28 -7.27 -22.21
CA SER A 24 -3.09 -8.41 -21.74
C SER A 24 -2.66 -8.90 -20.34
N SER A 25 -1.34 -8.97 -20.10
CA SER A 25 -0.79 -9.46 -18.83
C SER A 25 -1.16 -8.57 -17.63
N LYS A 26 -1.05 -7.25 -17.77
CA LYS A 26 -1.37 -6.29 -16.71
C LYS A 26 -2.85 -6.32 -16.35
N THR A 27 -3.73 -6.40 -17.35
CA THR A 27 -5.18 -6.49 -17.14
C THR A 27 -5.57 -7.73 -16.34
N SER A 28 -4.94 -8.88 -16.64
CA SER A 28 -5.13 -10.12 -15.88
C SER A 28 -4.70 -9.99 -14.42
N VAL A 29 -3.54 -9.36 -14.16
CA VAL A 29 -3.03 -9.11 -12.79
C VAL A 29 -3.98 -8.22 -12.00
N TYR A 30 -4.44 -7.09 -12.57
CA TYR A 30 -5.41 -6.21 -11.88
C TYR A 30 -6.68 -6.95 -11.48
N LYS A 31 -7.25 -7.74 -12.40
CA LYS A 31 -8.47 -8.51 -12.17
C LYS A 31 -8.27 -9.50 -11.02
N LYS A 32 -7.17 -10.27 -11.02
CA LYS A 32 -6.86 -11.25 -9.97
C LYS A 32 -6.70 -10.59 -8.60
N LEU A 33 -5.93 -9.50 -8.50
CA LEU A 33 -5.68 -8.84 -7.22
C LEU A 33 -6.92 -8.18 -6.62
N SER A 34 -7.84 -7.72 -7.46
CA SER A 34 -9.07 -7.04 -7.04
C SER A 34 -10.20 -8.00 -6.66
N GLN A 35 -10.13 -9.27 -7.06
CA GLN A 35 -11.10 -10.30 -6.68
C GLN A 35 -11.12 -10.57 -5.17
N GLU A 36 -10.03 -10.27 -4.47
CA GLU A 36 -9.95 -10.45 -3.01
C GLU A 36 -10.71 -9.38 -2.23
N ASP A 37 -11.03 -8.23 -2.83
CA ASP A 37 -11.76 -7.13 -2.19
C ASP A 37 -12.57 -6.28 -3.20
N PRO A 38 -13.49 -6.89 -3.97
CA PRO A 38 -14.12 -6.25 -5.15
C PRO A 38 -14.98 -5.02 -4.82
N LYS A 39 -15.37 -4.85 -3.55
CA LYS A 39 -16.18 -3.71 -3.07
C LYS A 39 -15.32 -2.52 -2.62
N ASN A 40 -14.00 -2.67 -2.47
CA ASN A 40 -13.11 -1.59 -2.04
C ASN A 40 -12.58 -0.77 -3.24
N THR A 41 -13.50 -0.20 -4.00
CA THR A 41 -13.18 0.66 -5.16
C THR A 41 -13.19 2.15 -4.81
N HIS A 42 -13.41 2.46 -3.53
CA HIS A 42 -13.52 3.81 -3.01
C HIS A 42 -12.73 3.93 -1.71
N TYR A 43 -11.69 4.77 -1.72
CA TYR A 43 -11.06 5.21 -0.49
C TYR A 43 -11.96 6.20 0.22
N LYS A 44 -12.33 5.94 1.48
CA LYS A 44 -13.28 6.80 2.24
C LYS A 44 -12.59 7.82 3.14
N GLY A 45 -11.27 7.69 3.32
CA GLY A 45 -10.48 8.59 4.15
C GLY A 45 -10.11 9.90 3.46
N HIS A 46 -9.61 10.85 4.25
CA HIS A 46 -8.99 12.08 3.78
C HIS A 46 -7.48 12.09 4.02
N TYR A 47 -6.77 12.90 3.23
CA TYR A 47 -5.37 13.17 3.50
C TYR A 47 -5.23 14.08 4.72
N LYS A 48 -4.33 13.75 5.65
CA LYS A 48 -3.88 14.65 6.71
C LYS A 48 -2.53 14.27 7.29
N ILE A 49 -1.74 15.28 7.62
CA ILE A 49 -0.66 15.15 8.60
C ILE A 49 -1.30 15.19 9.99
N GLY A 50 -2.11 16.22 10.25
CA GLY A 50 -2.89 16.38 11.47
C GLY A 50 -2.14 17.15 12.56
N LYS A 51 -2.91 17.68 13.51
CA LYS A 51 -2.39 18.48 14.62
C LYS A 51 -1.71 17.61 15.69
N LYS A 52 -0.91 18.24 16.54
CA LYS A 52 -0.37 17.63 17.78
C LYS A 52 -1.53 17.10 18.63
N TYR A 53 -1.36 15.92 19.22
CA TYR A 53 -2.41 15.30 20.04
C TYR A 53 -1.80 14.52 21.22
N THR A 54 -2.54 14.39 22.31
CA THR A 54 -2.08 13.73 23.55
C THR A 54 -2.93 12.51 23.85
N ILE A 55 -2.28 11.39 24.15
CA ILE A 55 -2.93 10.15 24.61
C ILE A 55 -2.20 9.68 25.86
N LYS A 56 -2.94 9.50 26.97
CA LYS A 56 -2.39 9.05 28.27
C LYS A 56 -1.17 9.85 28.72
N GLY A 57 -1.25 11.19 28.64
CA GLY A 57 -0.18 12.12 29.03
C GLY A 57 1.01 12.19 28.07
N LYS A 58 1.09 11.33 27.04
CA LYS A 58 2.14 11.40 26.01
C LYS A 58 1.64 12.16 24.79
N THR A 59 2.37 13.21 24.43
CA THR A 59 2.06 14.02 23.25
C THR A 59 2.80 13.51 22.00
N TYR A 60 2.07 13.45 20.89
CA TYR A 60 2.56 13.05 19.58
C TYR A 60 2.44 14.22 18.60
N GLN A 61 3.45 14.40 17.77
CA GLN A 61 3.49 15.40 16.71
C GLN A 61 3.50 14.69 15.36
N PRO A 62 2.35 14.62 14.67
CA PRO A 62 2.36 14.21 13.28
C PRO A 62 3.20 15.14 12.42
N LYS A 63 4.02 14.55 11.55
CA LYS A 63 4.86 15.25 10.59
C LYS A 63 5.11 14.34 9.40
N GLU A 64 5.30 14.94 8.23
CA GLU A 64 5.89 14.23 7.10
C GLU A 64 7.41 14.21 7.30
N ASP A 65 7.93 13.05 7.66
CA ASP A 65 9.36 12.81 7.79
C ASP A 65 9.81 11.91 6.64
N VAL A 66 10.30 12.54 5.58
CA VAL A 66 10.69 11.85 4.32
C VAL A 66 11.78 10.80 4.52
N ASN A 67 12.57 10.93 5.59
CA ASN A 67 13.66 10.01 5.95
C ASN A 67 13.28 9.08 7.09
N CYS A 68 11.99 8.96 7.41
CA CYS A 68 11.52 8.12 8.51
C CYS A 68 11.97 6.67 8.30
N ASP A 69 12.89 6.26 9.17
CA ASP A 69 13.40 4.89 9.29
C ASP A 69 13.50 4.55 10.77
N GLN A 70 12.62 3.68 11.25
CA GLN A 70 12.46 3.40 12.67
C GLN A 70 12.50 1.91 12.94
N ILE A 71 13.20 1.51 14.01
CA ILE A 71 13.18 0.14 14.51
C ILE A 71 12.42 0.11 15.83
N GLY A 72 11.51 -0.85 15.99
CA GLY A 72 10.72 -1.01 17.20
C GLY A 72 9.78 -2.20 17.13
N MET A 73 8.90 -2.36 18.13
CA MET A 73 7.96 -3.48 18.12
C MET A 73 6.76 -3.19 17.21
N ALA A 74 6.39 -4.17 16.40
CA ALA A 74 5.08 -4.22 15.77
C ALA A 74 4.13 -5.06 16.60
N SER A 75 2.85 -4.74 16.52
CA SER A 75 1.79 -5.71 16.77
C SER A 75 0.77 -5.68 15.65
N TRP A 76 -0.36 -6.36 15.84
CA TRP A 76 -1.48 -6.29 14.91
C TRP A 76 -2.79 -6.10 15.66
N TYR A 77 -3.74 -5.45 15.00
CA TYR A 77 -5.08 -5.17 15.53
C TYR A 77 -6.14 -5.85 14.67
N GLY A 78 -7.35 -6.05 15.21
CA GLY A 78 -8.48 -6.60 14.46
C GLY A 78 -9.32 -7.64 15.18
N PHE A 79 -8.70 -8.58 15.93
CA PHE A 79 -9.45 -9.70 16.52
C PHE A 79 -10.03 -9.39 17.91
N LYS A 80 -9.24 -8.78 18.81
CA LYS A 80 -9.67 -8.53 20.19
C LYS A 80 -10.54 -7.26 20.36
N ASP A 81 -10.36 -6.29 19.46
CA ASP A 81 -10.92 -4.94 19.64
C ASP A 81 -12.19 -4.69 18.79
N ASN A 82 -12.66 -5.72 18.07
CA ASN A 82 -13.77 -5.66 17.11
C ASN A 82 -13.72 -4.38 16.23
N THR A 83 -12.54 -4.09 15.67
CA THR A 83 -12.30 -2.83 14.93
C THR A 83 -12.74 -2.91 13.48
N HIS A 84 -12.93 -4.12 12.94
CA HIS A 84 -13.35 -4.30 11.55
C HIS A 84 -14.63 -3.51 11.25
N GLY A 85 -14.64 -2.75 10.17
CA GLY A 85 -15.77 -1.90 9.78
C GLY A 85 -15.84 -0.54 10.50
N LYS A 86 -15.01 -0.28 11.51
CA LYS A 86 -14.95 1.02 12.19
C LYS A 86 -14.14 2.04 11.40
N LYS A 87 -14.41 3.33 11.64
CA LYS A 87 -13.65 4.43 11.06
C LYS A 87 -12.23 4.47 11.62
N THR A 88 -11.24 4.65 10.74
CA THR A 88 -9.86 4.98 11.13
C THR A 88 -9.74 6.45 11.48
N ALA A 89 -8.59 6.86 12.02
CA ALA A 89 -8.31 8.24 12.37
C ALA A 89 -8.52 9.23 11.23
N ASN A 90 -8.30 8.85 9.97
CA ASN A 90 -8.56 9.71 8.81
C ASN A 90 -9.88 9.44 8.09
N GLY A 91 -10.80 8.69 8.71
CA GLY A 91 -12.17 8.51 8.22
C GLY A 91 -12.36 7.39 7.21
N ASP A 92 -11.31 6.65 6.84
CA ASP A 92 -11.45 5.42 6.06
C ASP A 92 -12.10 4.30 6.89
N ILE A 93 -12.54 3.22 6.25
CA ILE A 93 -13.13 2.07 6.96
C ILE A 93 -12.06 0.99 7.14
N TYR A 94 -11.76 0.65 8.39
CA TYR A 94 -10.77 -0.38 8.68
C TYR A 94 -11.22 -1.77 8.20
N ASN A 95 -10.37 -2.40 7.40
CA ASN A 95 -10.54 -3.77 6.94
C ASN A 95 -9.33 -4.63 7.35
N LYS A 96 -9.57 -5.66 8.17
CA LYS A 96 -8.52 -6.56 8.66
C LYS A 96 -7.86 -7.40 7.56
N HIS A 97 -8.53 -7.55 6.41
CA HIS A 97 -8.08 -8.29 5.24
C HIS A 97 -7.23 -7.44 4.28
N MET A 98 -7.16 -6.12 4.46
CA MET A 98 -6.34 -5.23 3.64
C MET A 98 -4.90 -5.13 4.15
N LEU A 99 -3.98 -4.71 3.29
CA LEU A 99 -2.60 -4.40 3.65
C LEU A 99 -2.51 -3.00 4.26
N SER A 100 -2.92 -2.86 5.53
CA SER A 100 -2.98 -1.58 6.24
C SER A 100 -2.29 -1.58 7.61
N ALA A 101 -2.08 -0.40 8.19
CA ALA A 101 -1.47 -0.20 9.48
C ALA A 101 -1.90 1.12 10.17
N ALA A 102 -1.60 1.22 11.46
CA ALA A 102 -1.66 2.41 12.28
C ALA A 102 -0.26 2.89 12.67
N HIS A 103 -0.01 4.19 12.52
CA HIS A 103 1.22 4.86 12.96
C HIS A 103 0.91 6.19 13.65
N ARG A 104 1.75 6.59 14.59
CA ARG A 104 1.49 7.77 15.46
C ARG A 104 1.59 9.09 14.72
N SER A 105 2.62 9.24 13.89
CA SER A 105 3.02 10.56 13.40
C SER A 105 3.09 10.69 11.88
N LEU A 106 3.01 9.59 11.14
CA LEU A 106 3.13 9.68 9.68
C LEU A 106 1.86 10.29 9.06
N PRO A 107 1.96 10.92 7.88
CA PRO A 107 0.79 11.37 7.13
C PRO A 107 -0.20 10.22 6.89
N LEU A 108 -1.49 10.51 6.82
CA LEU A 108 -2.54 9.54 6.50
C LEU A 108 -3.25 9.95 5.21
N PRO A 109 -3.52 9.02 4.27
CA PRO A 109 -2.81 7.77 4.15
C PRO A 109 -1.35 8.00 3.75
N SER A 110 -0.47 7.09 4.14
CA SER A 110 0.89 6.96 3.61
C SER A 110 1.24 5.51 3.35
N LEU A 111 2.26 5.24 2.54
CA LEU A 111 2.82 3.90 2.38
C LEU A 111 4.12 3.77 3.18
N VAL A 112 4.27 2.65 3.87
CA VAL A 112 5.50 2.29 4.60
C VAL A 112 5.92 0.88 4.25
N LYS A 113 7.22 0.63 4.12
CA LYS A 113 7.80 -0.71 4.10
C LYS A 113 8.04 -1.17 5.53
N VAL A 114 7.46 -2.31 5.88
CA VAL A 114 7.65 -2.97 7.16
C VAL A 114 8.48 -4.23 6.93
N THR A 115 9.62 -4.34 7.61
CA THR A 115 10.47 -5.53 7.57
C THR A 115 10.44 -6.20 8.94
N ASN A 116 9.98 -7.44 9.01
CA ASN A 116 10.08 -8.26 10.21
C ASN A 116 11.52 -8.74 10.37
N LEU A 117 12.21 -8.25 11.40
CA LEU A 117 13.63 -8.50 11.62
C LEU A 117 13.91 -9.93 12.10
N SER A 118 12.88 -10.68 12.51
CA SER A 118 13.05 -12.08 12.95
C SER A 118 13.08 -13.09 11.80
N ASN A 119 12.60 -12.72 10.60
CA ASN A 119 12.52 -13.63 9.45
C ASN A 119 12.81 -12.94 8.10
N ASN A 120 13.23 -11.67 8.12
CA ASN A 120 13.51 -10.81 6.96
C ASN A 120 12.35 -10.61 5.98
N LYS A 121 11.14 -11.09 6.27
CA LYS A 121 9.96 -10.83 5.45
C LYS A 121 9.64 -9.34 5.47
N SER A 122 9.38 -8.79 4.29
CA SER A 122 9.05 -7.37 4.12
C SER A 122 7.73 -7.20 3.39
N LEU A 123 6.99 -6.16 3.76
CA LEU A 123 5.68 -5.85 3.18
C LEU A 123 5.47 -4.33 3.19
N ILE A 124 5.00 -3.78 2.08
CA ILE A 124 4.54 -2.40 1.99
C ILE A 124 3.05 -2.37 2.35
N VAL A 125 2.69 -1.50 3.30
CA VAL A 125 1.32 -1.36 3.83
C VAL A 125 0.89 0.09 3.82
N MET A 126 -0.41 0.33 3.74
CA MET A 126 -1.01 1.66 3.88
C MET A 126 -1.22 2.01 5.35
N VAL A 127 -0.58 3.07 5.82
CA VAL A 127 -0.88 3.68 7.11
C VAL A 127 -2.08 4.60 6.95
N ASN A 128 -3.26 4.20 7.44
CA ASN A 128 -4.49 5.01 7.41
C ASN A 128 -5.07 5.28 8.81
N ASP A 129 -4.37 4.91 9.88
CA ASP A 129 -4.86 5.05 11.25
C ASP A 129 -3.79 5.56 12.24
N ARG A 130 -4.22 5.97 13.43
CA ARG A 130 -3.36 6.44 14.54
C ARG A 130 -3.20 5.38 15.61
N GLY A 131 -1.98 5.29 16.13
CA GLY A 131 -1.57 4.26 17.10
C GLY A 131 -0.23 3.65 16.69
N PRO A 132 0.31 2.65 17.39
CA PRO A 132 -0.10 2.14 18.70
C PRO A 132 0.07 3.13 19.84
N PHE A 133 -0.72 3.00 20.90
CA PHE A 133 -0.53 3.77 22.15
C PHE A 133 0.03 2.95 23.31
N LYS A 134 0.23 1.64 23.15
CA LYS A 134 1.00 0.84 24.12
C LYS A 134 2.49 1.18 24.01
N LYS A 135 3.18 1.15 25.16
CA LYS A 135 4.63 1.40 25.25
C LYS A 135 5.40 0.45 24.31
N ASN A 136 6.53 0.94 23.78
CA ASN A 136 7.51 0.21 22.97
C ASN A 136 7.05 -0.35 21.61
N ARG A 137 5.78 -0.24 21.24
CA ARG A 137 5.32 -0.52 19.87
C ARG A 137 5.50 0.71 18.99
N ILE A 138 5.83 0.58 17.71
CA ILE A 138 5.91 1.71 16.77
C ILE A 138 4.84 1.64 15.68
N ILE A 139 4.32 0.45 15.39
CA ILE A 139 3.31 0.22 14.35
C ILE A 139 2.36 -0.91 14.78
N ASP A 140 1.07 -0.76 14.47
CA ASP A 140 0.09 -1.85 14.57
C ASP A 140 -0.39 -2.13 13.15
N VAL A 141 -0.15 -3.33 12.62
CA VAL A 141 -0.54 -3.70 11.24
C VAL A 141 -1.88 -4.45 11.24
N SER A 142 -2.51 -4.57 10.08
CA SER A 142 -3.72 -5.39 9.92
C SER A 142 -3.45 -6.88 10.15
N GLU A 143 -4.51 -7.66 10.41
CA GLU A 143 -4.42 -9.11 10.56
C GLU A 143 -3.75 -9.77 9.33
N LYS A 144 -4.15 -9.38 8.11
CA LYS A 144 -3.55 -9.91 6.87
C LYS A 144 -2.08 -9.53 6.72
N SER A 145 -1.70 -8.31 7.10
CA SER A 145 -0.29 -7.88 7.06
C SER A 145 0.57 -8.69 8.03
N ALA A 146 0.07 -8.97 9.23
CA ALA A 146 0.77 -9.78 10.22
C ALA A 146 0.94 -11.26 9.82
N GLU A 147 -0.04 -11.79 9.06
CA GLU A 147 0.03 -13.12 8.47
C GLU A 147 1.17 -13.21 7.46
N ILE A 148 1.21 -12.28 6.49
CA ILE A 148 2.24 -12.23 5.45
C ILE A 148 3.63 -11.98 6.05
N LEU A 149 3.74 -11.06 7.01
CA LEU A 149 4.97 -10.78 7.74
C LEU A 149 5.38 -11.93 8.69
N GLY A 150 4.54 -12.94 8.88
CA GLY A 150 4.86 -14.16 9.62
C GLY A 150 4.95 -13.98 11.13
N PHE A 151 4.15 -13.08 11.71
CA PHE A 151 4.11 -12.91 13.17
C PHE A 151 2.69 -12.90 13.77
N LYS A 152 1.64 -13.15 12.97
CA LYS A 152 0.24 -13.22 13.45
C LYS A 152 0.09 -14.10 14.70
N LYS A 153 0.60 -15.34 14.66
CA LYS A 153 0.54 -16.29 15.80
C LYS A 153 1.31 -15.80 17.03
N ARG A 154 2.46 -15.14 16.84
CA ARG A 154 3.30 -14.58 17.92
C ARG A 154 2.69 -13.32 18.54
N GLY A 155 1.84 -12.61 17.81
CA GLY A 155 1.19 -11.37 18.24
C GLY A 155 2.06 -10.12 18.07
N ILE A 156 3.34 -10.19 18.44
CA ILE A 156 4.30 -9.08 18.34
C ILE A 156 5.63 -9.54 17.73
N THR A 157 6.35 -8.61 17.09
CA THR A 157 7.72 -8.86 16.60
C THR A 157 8.49 -7.56 16.49
N LYS A 158 9.83 -7.62 16.41
CA LYS A 158 10.66 -6.45 16.12
C LYS A 158 10.64 -6.19 14.61
N VAL A 159 10.41 -4.95 14.21
CA VAL A 159 10.34 -4.53 12.81
C VAL A 159 11.19 -3.30 12.55
N ARG A 160 11.59 -3.13 11.29
CA ARG A 160 11.99 -1.84 10.72
C ARG A 160 10.83 -1.26 9.90
N VAL A 161 10.53 0.02 10.08
CA VAL A 161 9.48 0.75 9.37
C VAL A 161 10.13 1.89 8.60
N GLN A 162 9.96 1.89 7.28
CA GLN A 162 10.53 2.89 6.38
C GLN A 162 9.41 3.60 5.62
N TYR A 163 9.36 4.93 5.66
CA TYR A 163 8.40 5.71 4.87
C TYR A 163 8.76 5.65 3.39
N MET A 164 7.75 5.48 2.54
CA MET A 164 7.91 5.37 1.08
C MET A 164 7.33 6.61 0.39
N PRO A 165 8.01 7.77 0.39
CA PRO A 165 7.44 9.03 -0.11
C PRO A 165 7.08 8.97 -1.60
N LYS A 166 7.93 8.36 -2.43
CA LYS A 166 7.67 8.21 -3.88
C LYS A 166 6.43 7.35 -4.15
N ASP A 167 6.36 6.17 -3.54
CA ASP A 167 5.22 5.28 -3.71
C ASP A 167 3.95 5.85 -3.03
N THR A 168 4.08 6.62 -1.96
CA THR A 168 2.96 7.35 -1.34
C THR A 168 2.37 8.35 -2.31
N LYS A 169 3.19 9.19 -2.94
CA LYS A 169 2.72 10.16 -3.95
C LYS A 169 2.01 9.47 -5.11
N GLU A 170 2.58 8.38 -5.62
CA GLU A 170 1.98 7.57 -6.70
C GLU A 170 0.65 6.93 -6.26
N PHE A 171 0.61 6.37 -5.05
CA PHE A 171 -0.60 5.78 -4.47
C PHE A 171 -1.72 6.81 -4.32
N LEU A 172 -1.43 7.98 -3.75
CA LEU A 172 -2.38 9.08 -3.59
C LEU A 172 -2.99 9.50 -4.94
N HIS A 173 -2.16 9.63 -5.97
CA HIS A 173 -2.61 9.90 -7.33
C HIS A 173 -3.56 8.80 -7.84
N ASN A 174 -3.19 7.53 -7.65
CA ASN A 174 -3.97 6.37 -8.10
C ASN A 174 -5.33 6.24 -7.39
N ILE A 175 -5.45 6.70 -6.15
CA ILE A 175 -6.73 6.72 -5.41
C ILE A 175 -7.48 8.06 -5.53
N ALA A 176 -7.06 8.94 -6.44
CA ALA A 176 -7.65 10.27 -6.66
C ALA A 176 -7.71 11.15 -5.39
N LEU A 177 -6.69 11.04 -4.53
CA LEU A 177 -6.55 11.80 -3.29
C LEU A 177 -5.44 12.85 -3.44
N ARG A 178 -5.76 14.11 -3.11
CA ARG A 178 -4.78 15.20 -3.15
C ARG A 178 -4.09 15.36 -1.78
N PRO A 179 -2.76 15.56 -1.73
CA PRO A 179 -2.02 15.76 -0.47
C PRO A 179 -2.19 17.20 0.04
N LYS A 180 -3.41 17.58 0.39
CA LYS A 180 -3.73 18.82 1.11
C LYS A 180 -4.55 18.46 2.34
N GLU A 181 -4.36 19.21 3.43
CA GLU A 181 -5.00 18.92 4.71
C GLU A 181 -6.53 18.80 4.54
N ASN A 182 -7.07 17.68 5.03
CA ASN A 182 -8.49 17.34 5.02
C ASN A 182 -9.11 17.17 3.62
N CYS A 183 -8.32 16.93 2.56
CA CYS A 183 -8.86 16.58 1.26
C CYS A 183 -9.41 15.15 1.23
N ILE A 184 -10.67 15.00 0.81
CA ILE A 184 -11.32 13.70 0.57
C ILE A 184 -11.00 13.23 -0.86
N ALA A 185 -10.98 11.91 -1.08
CA ALA A 185 -10.84 11.35 -2.42
C ALA A 185 -11.98 11.86 -3.32
N GLN A 186 -11.62 12.49 -4.43
CA GLN A 186 -12.60 13.24 -5.23
C GLN A 186 -13.50 12.33 -6.09
N ARG A 187 -13.03 11.12 -6.41
CA ARG A 187 -13.65 10.17 -7.35
C ARG A 187 -13.32 8.72 -6.97
N LYS A 188 -13.90 7.74 -7.69
CA LYS A 188 -13.43 6.34 -7.70
C LYS A 188 -11.91 6.31 -7.95
N VAL A 189 -11.26 5.24 -7.51
CA VAL A 189 -9.88 4.92 -7.88
C VAL A 189 -9.63 5.20 -9.37
N ALA A 190 -8.48 5.81 -9.69
CA ALA A 190 -8.15 6.24 -11.05
C ALA A 190 -8.22 5.07 -12.06
N ASN A 191 -7.91 3.86 -11.62
CA ASN A 191 -8.17 2.63 -12.36
C ASN A 191 -9.40 1.90 -11.80
N PRO A 192 -10.57 1.95 -12.45
CA PRO A 192 -11.80 1.34 -11.94
C PRO A 192 -11.74 -0.20 -11.89
N LYS A 193 -10.72 -0.83 -12.48
CA LYS A 193 -10.48 -2.27 -12.44
C LYS A 193 -9.67 -2.72 -11.22
N CYS A 194 -9.16 -1.78 -10.41
CA CYS A 194 -8.25 -2.06 -9.30
C CYS A 194 -8.81 -1.49 -7.98
N SER A 195 -9.07 -2.35 -7.00
CA SER A 195 -9.41 -1.89 -5.64
C SER A 195 -8.28 -1.09 -4.98
N VAL A 196 -8.56 -0.41 -3.86
CA VAL A 196 -7.52 0.26 -3.06
C VAL A 196 -6.45 -0.75 -2.62
N ASN A 197 -6.83 -1.94 -2.18
CA ASN A 197 -5.88 -2.98 -1.78
C ASN A 197 -5.09 -3.53 -2.98
N CYS A 198 -5.72 -3.64 -4.16
CA CYS A 198 -5.04 -3.99 -5.40
C CYS A 198 -3.89 -3.00 -5.68
N HIS A 199 -4.10 -1.69 -5.52
CA HIS A 199 -3.03 -0.70 -5.67
C HIS A 199 -1.86 -0.92 -4.69
N ILE A 200 -2.15 -1.26 -3.43
CA ILE A 200 -1.10 -1.56 -2.43
C ILE A 200 -0.35 -2.84 -2.80
N LYS A 201 -1.04 -3.88 -3.27
CA LYS A 201 -0.41 -5.14 -3.71
C LYS A 201 0.47 -4.95 -4.94
N LEU A 202 0.06 -4.10 -5.89
CA LEU A 202 0.88 -3.78 -7.05
C LEU A 202 2.18 -3.07 -6.68
N VAL A 203 2.15 -2.18 -5.68
CA VAL A 203 3.36 -1.57 -5.13
C VAL A 203 4.28 -2.64 -4.56
N ASN A 204 3.75 -3.62 -3.83
CA ASN A 204 4.56 -4.74 -3.33
C ASN A 204 5.17 -5.57 -4.46
N LEU A 205 4.40 -5.90 -5.51
CA LEU A 205 4.92 -6.63 -6.68
C LEU A 205 6.02 -5.86 -7.40
N LYS A 206 5.88 -4.52 -7.56
CA LYS A 206 6.91 -3.62 -8.10
C LYS A 206 8.22 -3.74 -7.30
N HIS A 207 8.13 -3.90 -5.98
CA HIS A 207 9.26 -4.09 -5.06
C HIS A 207 9.68 -5.56 -4.86
N LYS A 208 9.14 -6.51 -5.65
CA LYS A 208 9.40 -7.96 -5.54
C LYS A 208 9.13 -8.53 -4.14
N LEU A 209 8.16 -7.94 -3.43
CA LEU A 209 7.74 -8.39 -2.10
C LEU A 209 6.59 -9.38 -2.21
N THR A 210 6.67 -10.47 -1.44
CA THR A 210 5.64 -11.50 -1.40
C THR A 210 4.38 -10.99 -0.72
N VAL A 211 3.26 -10.97 -1.46
CA VAL A 211 1.94 -10.53 -0.97
C VAL A 211 0.98 -11.68 -0.66
N ASN A 212 1.34 -12.91 -1.06
CA ASN A 212 0.58 -14.13 -0.78
C ASN A 212 1.38 -14.98 0.21
N PRO A 213 0.82 -15.34 1.37
CA PRO A 213 1.52 -16.12 2.39
C PRO A 213 1.89 -17.53 1.91
#